data_AF-T1CFZ7-F1
#
_entry.id   AF-T1CFZ7-F1
#
_cell.length_a   1.000
_cell.length_b   1.000
_cell.length_c   1.000
_cell.angle_alpha   90.00
_cell.angle_beta   90.00
_cell.angle_gamma   90.00
#
_symmetry.space_group_name_H-M   'P 1'
#
loop_
_entity.id
_entity.type
_entity.pdbx_description
1 polymer ?
#
loop_
_entity_poly.entity_id
_entity_poly.type
_entity_poly.pdbx_seq_one_letter_code
_entity_poly.pdbx_strand_id
1 'polypeptide(L)' 'MRIAIDAMGGDHAPEEIVAGALEASSRWQIPIMLIGRREAIEPIVERRGKDADVVVVD' A
#
# COMPACT_ATOMS: atom_id res chain seq x y z
N MET A 1 -1.85 -4.35 15.96
CA MET A 1 -3.03 -3.90 15.17
C MET A 1 -2.58 -3.79 13.73
N ARG A 2 -3.40 -4.22 12.76
CA ARG A 2 -3.08 -4.11 11.31
C ARG A 2 -4.25 -3.41 10.61
N ILE A 3 -3.95 -2.54 9.65
CA ILE A 3 -4.97 -1.80 8.88
C ILE A 3 -5.06 -2.40 7.48
N ALA A 4 -6.26 -2.79 7.06
CA ALA A 4 -6.50 -3.19 5.68
C ALA A 4 -6.98 -1.98 4.87
N ILE A 5 -6.41 -1.78 3.68
CA ILE A 5 -6.74 -0.69 2.76
C ILE A 5 -7.07 -1.30 1.40
N ASP A 6 -8.23 -0.98 0.84
CA ASP A 6 -8.54 -1.28 -0.57
C ASP A 6 -7.66 -0.41 -1.46
N ALA A 7 -6.69 -1.03 -2.11
CA ALA A 7 -5.75 -0.34 -2.98
C ALA A 7 -6.34 0.00 -4.35
N MET A 8 -7.54 -0.49 -4.69
CA MET A 8 -8.08 -0.44 -6.05
C MET A 8 -9.18 0.61 -6.23
N GLY A 9 -9.75 1.13 -5.15
CA GLY A 9 -10.83 2.11 -5.18
C GLY A 9 -10.35 3.55 -5.30
N GLY A 10 -10.92 4.30 -6.26
CA GLY A 10 -10.71 5.74 -6.44
C GLY A 10 -10.14 6.09 -7.82
N ASP A 11 -10.29 7.37 -8.19
CA ASP A 11 -9.96 7.87 -9.54
C ASP A 11 -8.46 7.76 -9.89
N HIS A 12 -7.60 7.72 -8.87
CA HIS A 12 -6.14 7.62 -8.99
C HIS A 12 -5.57 6.34 -8.36
N ALA A 13 -6.42 5.34 -8.16
CA ALA A 13 -5.97 4.02 -7.70
C ALA A 13 -5.36 3.20 -8.85
N PRO A 14 -4.40 2.31 -8.57
CA PRO A 14 -3.82 2.03 -7.26
C PRO A 14 -2.72 2.98 -6.79
N GLU A 15 -2.16 3.80 -7.69
CA GLU A 15 -1.00 4.66 -7.43
C GLU A 15 -1.08 5.49 -6.15
N GLU A 16 -2.12 6.31 -5.99
CA GLU A 16 -2.18 7.27 -4.87
C GLU A 16 -2.55 6.61 -3.54
N ILE A 17 -3.37 5.54 -3.59
CA ILE A 17 -3.72 4.79 -2.39
C ILE A 17 -2.49 4.08 -1.83
N VAL A 18 -1.74 3.41 -2.71
CA VAL A 18 -0.49 2.72 -2.33
C VAL A 18 0.54 3.74 -1.84
N ALA A 19 0.67 4.90 -2.50
CA ALA A 19 1.59 5.96 -2.08
C ALA A 19 1.29 6.46 -0.65
N GLY A 20 0.04 6.80 -0.37
CA GLY A 20 -0.38 7.27 0.95
C GLY A 20 -0.24 6.19 2.03
N ALA A 21 -0.52 4.93 1.69
CA ALA A 21 -0.34 3.80 2.61
C ALA A 21 1.14 3.60 2.98
N LEU A 22 2.05 3.65 1.99
CA LEU A 22 3.48 3.54 2.25
C LEU A 22 3.98 4.69 3.14
N GLU A 23 3.57 5.93 2.84
CA GLU A 23 3.92 7.10 3.68
C GLU A 23 3.40 6.92 5.11
N ALA A 24 2.14 6.51 5.29
CA ALA A 24 1.54 6.32 6.60
C ALA A 24 2.24 5.20 7.38
N SER A 25 2.55 4.08 6.73
CA SER A 25 3.27 2.96 7.34
C SER A 25 4.65 3.39 7.82
N SER A 26 5.45 4.06 6.98
CA SER A 26 6.78 4.53 7.37
C SER A 26 6.74 5.64 8.43
N ARG A 27 5.81 6.59 8.33
CA ARG A 27 5.72 7.73 9.27
C ARG A 27 5.27 7.31 10.67
N TRP A 28 4.31 6.40 10.75
CA TRP A 28 3.68 6.02 12.02
C TRP A 28 4.08 4.64 12.50
N GLN A 29 4.92 3.92 11.75
CA GLN A 29 5.38 2.57 12.06
C GLN A 29 4.20 1.61 12.30
N ILE A 30 3.17 1.75 11.46
CA ILE A 30 1.95 0.94 11.51
C ILE A 30 1.96 -0.10 10.39
N PRO A 31 1.66 -1.38 10.70
CA PRO A 31 1.56 -2.41 9.66
C PRO A 31 0.28 -2.24 8.83
N ILE A 32 0.41 -2.25 7.50
CA ILE A 32 -0.70 -2.09 6.55
C ILE A 32 -0.80 -3.31 5.62
N MET A 33 -2.03 -3.71 5.30
CA MET A 33 -2.35 -4.71 4.28
C MET A 33 -3.02 -4.00 3.11
N LEU A 34 -2.37 -4.00 1.94
CA LEU A 34 -2.92 -3.49 0.70
C LEU A 34 -3.71 -4.60 0.02
N ILE A 35 -5.02 -4.43 -0.08
CA ILE A 35 -5.94 -5.40 -0.68
C ILE A 35 -6.16 -5.05 -2.15
N GLY A 36 -5.91 -5.99 -3.05
CA GLY A 36 -6.20 -5.80 -4.47
C GLY A 36 -5.31 -6.63 -5.39
N ARG A 37 -5.30 -6.27 -6.68
CA ARG A 37 -4.55 -7.01 -7.71
C ARG A 37 -3.05 -6.87 -7.47
N ARG A 38 -2.42 -7.97 -7.07
CA ARG A 38 -0.99 -8.05 -6.75
C ARG A 38 -0.10 -7.46 -7.84
N GLU A 39 -0.37 -7.79 -9.09
CA GLU A 39 0.43 -7.38 -10.26
C GLU A 39 0.37 -5.88 -10.53
N ALA A 40 -0.69 -5.20 -10.05
CA ALA A 40 -0.82 -3.75 -10.15
C ALA A 40 -0.15 -3.03 -8.97
N ILE A 41 -0.18 -3.64 -7.78
CA ILE A 41 0.26 -3.01 -6.52
C ILE A 41 1.77 -3.18 -6.28
N GLU A 42 2.30 -4.40 -6.45
CA GLU A 42 3.71 -4.71 -6.14
C GLU A 42 4.71 -3.80 -6.85
N PRO A 43 4.56 -3.48 -8.16
CA PRO A 43 5.48 -2.56 -8.84
C PRO A 43 5.51 -1.15 -8.24
N ILE A 44 4.41 -0.70 -7.62
CA ILE A 44 4.36 0.61 -6.96
C ILE A 44 5.08 0.55 -5.62
N VAL A 45 4.86 -0.53 -4.85
CA VAL A 45 5.54 -0.80 -3.58
C VAL A 45 7.04 -0.90 -3.78
N GLU A 46 7.51 -1.66 -4.77
CA GLU A 46 8.94 -1.81 -5.07
C GLU A 46 9.61 -0.47 -5.43
N ARG A 47 8.91 0.39 -6.17
CA ARG A 47 9.44 1.71 -6.55
C ARG A 47 9.53 2.69 -5.39
N ARG A 48 8.67 2.59 -4.36
CA ARG A 48 8.44 3.66 -3.36
C ARG A 48 8.65 3.24 -1.90
N GLY A 49 8.55 1.96 -1.56
CA GLY A 49 8.31 1.46 -0.20
C GLY A 49 9.54 0.99 0.58
N LYS A 50 10.68 1.70 0.52
CA LYS A 50 11.94 1.20 1.11
C LYS A 50 11.92 0.98 2.64
N ASP A 51 11.00 1.61 3.37
CA ASP A 51 10.93 1.58 4.84
C ASP A 51 9.51 1.35 5.38
N ALA A 52 8.62 0.75 4.58
CA ALA A 52 7.21 0.57 4.93
C ALA A 52 6.92 -0.89 5.35
N ASP A 53 6.23 -1.10 6.47
CA ASP A 53 5.71 -2.41 6.89
C ASP A 53 4.37 -2.68 6.21
N VAL A 54 4.45 -3.12 4.95
CA VAL A 54 3.29 -3.34 4.09
C VAL A 54 3.32 -4.72 3.46
N VAL A 55 2.17 -5.38 3.42
CA VAL A 55 1.96 -6.63 2.69
C VAL A 55 0.83 -6.49 1.69
N VAL A 56 1.01 -7.06 0.50
CA VAL A 56 -0.01 -7.11 -0.55
C VAL A 56 -0.80 -8.42 -0.41
N VAL A 57 -2.13 -8.30 -0.39
CA VAL A 57 -3.08 -9.42 -0.27
C VAL A 57 -4.07 -9.36 -1.44
N ASP A 58 -4.20 -10.47 -2.15
CA ASP A 58 -5.02 -10.68 -3.34
C ASP A 58 -6.36 -11.39 -3.06
#